data_AF-A0A9E5FZH8-F1
#
_entry.id   AF-A0A9E5FZH8-F1
#
_cell.length_a   1.000
_cell.length_b   1.000
_cell.length_c   1.000
_cell.angle_alpha   90.00
_cell.angle_beta   90.00
_cell.angle_gamma   90.00
#
_symmetry.space_group_name_H-M   'P 1'
#
loop_
_entity.id
_entity.type
_entity.pdbx_description
1 polymer ?
#
loop_
_entity_poly.entity_id
_entity_poly.type
_entity_poly.pdbx_seq_one_letter_code
_entity_poly.pdbx_strand_id
1 'polypeptide(L)'
;MQKKNYEVGSYGAYLVSLIKEHDVSQVEFAKLINVSRTYLFDLFNGRVKPPAPEMQEKIISALGLSDSEKEEFYSKTAAGRNEIPKDIFDYFYNNADEIAIIRERMRA
;
A
#
# COMPACT_ATOMS: atom_id res chain seq x y z
N MET A 1 -2.19 18.76 20.55
CA MET A 1 -1.39 17.63 20.03
C MET A 1 -0.43 18.19 18.98
N GLN A 2 0.88 17.99 19.10
CA GLN A 2 1.84 18.41 18.08
C GLN A 2 1.48 17.74 16.74
N LYS A 3 1.44 18.52 15.65
CA LYS A 3 1.32 17.97 14.29
C LYS A 3 2.50 17.03 14.08
N LYS A 4 2.23 15.74 13.92
CA LYS A 4 3.25 14.78 13.49
C LYS A 4 3.58 15.10 12.03
N ASN A 5 4.82 15.49 11.79
CA ASN A 5 5.31 15.75 10.43
C ASN A 5 5.94 14.45 9.93
N TYR A 6 5.20 13.73 9.08
CA TYR A 6 5.75 12.61 8.32
C TYR A 6 6.54 13.16 7.13
N GLU A 7 7.56 12.42 6.67
CA GLU A 7 8.38 12.84 5.54
C GLU A 7 7.51 13.04 4.28
N VAL A 8 7.54 14.24 3.72
CA VAL A 8 6.72 14.60 2.55
C VAL A 8 7.11 13.72 1.37
N GLY A 9 6.10 13.12 0.72
CA GLY A 9 6.31 12.18 -0.39
C GLY A 9 6.62 10.74 0.03
N SER A 10 6.81 10.46 1.31
CA SER A 10 6.99 9.08 1.80
C SER A 10 5.70 8.27 1.75
N TYR A 11 5.84 6.94 1.70
CA TYR A 11 4.71 6.00 1.85
C TYR A 11 3.92 6.27 3.16
N GLY A 12 4.63 6.59 4.24
CA GLY A 12 4.03 6.88 5.53
C GLY A 12 3.13 8.12 5.50
N ALA A 13 3.59 9.20 4.86
CA ALA A 13 2.78 10.39 4.67
C ALA A 13 1.54 10.13 3.80
N TYR A 14 1.70 9.36 2.72
CA TYR A 14 0.58 8.91 1.88
C TYR A 14 -0.47 8.13 2.70
N LEU A 15 -0.05 7.10 3.43
CA LEU A 15 -0.98 6.23 4.17
C LEU A 15 -1.71 7.02 5.27
N VAL A 16 -1.05 7.99 5.90
CA VAL A 16 -1.70 8.86 6.90
C VAL A 16 -2.76 9.75 6.27
N SER A 17 -2.52 10.29 5.08
CA SER A 17 -3.51 11.07 4.33
C SER A 17 -4.70 10.20 3.96
N LEU A 18 -4.45 9.01 3.39
CA LEU A 18 -5.50 8.07 3.01
C LEU A 18 -6.38 7.68 4.21
N ILE A 19 -5.78 7.29 5.34
CA ILE A 19 -6.54 6.97 6.57
C ILE A 19 -7.45 8.14 6.99
N LYS A 20 -6.96 9.38 6.87
CA LYS A 20 -7.70 10.58 7.24
C LYS A 20 -8.82 10.90 6.25
N GLU A 21 -8.62 10.68 4.95
CA GLU A 21 -9.63 10.88 3.91
C GLU A 21 -10.84 9.94 4.08
N HIS A 22 -10.62 8.78 4.69
CA HIS A 22 -11.68 7.84 5.09
C HIS A 22 -12.24 8.10 6.50
N ASP A 23 -11.98 9.27 7.09
CA ASP A 23 -12.45 9.66 8.44
C ASP A 23 -12.04 8.70 9.58
N VAL A 24 -10.96 7.93 9.39
CA VAL A 24 -10.44 6.98 10.39
C VAL A 24 -9.29 7.63 11.17
N SER A 25 -9.30 7.49 12.50
CA SER A 25 -8.13 7.90 13.31
C SER A 25 -7.02 6.85 13.22
N GLN A 26 -5.74 7.24 13.31
CA GLN A 26 -4.63 6.26 13.32
C GLN A 26 -4.75 5.21 14.43
N VAL A 27 -5.36 5.58 15.57
CA VAL A 27 -5.60 4.65 16.69
C VAL A 27 -6.67 3.63 16.32
N GLU A 28 -7.73 4.08 15.67
CA GLU A 28 -8.81 3.20 15.22
C GLU A 28 -8.36 2.31 14.07
N PHE A 29 -7.63 2.86 13.11
CA PHE A 29 -7.00 2.11 12.04
C PHE A 29 -6.14 0.95 12.56
N ALA A 30 -5.32 1.21 13.61
CA ALA A 30 -4.51 0.17 14.24
C ALA A 30 -5.35 -1.02 14.72
N LYS A 31 -6.53 -0.76 15.29
CA LYS A 31 -7.45 -1.79 15.75
C LYS A 31 -8.11 -2.51 14.57
N LEU A 32 -8.56 -1.76 13.55
CA LEU A 32 -9.22 -2.33 12.38
C LEU A 32 -8.36 -3.35 11.65
N ILE A 33 -7.06 -3.08 11.50
CA ILE A 33 -6.12 -4.03 10.87
C ILE A 33 -5.40 -4.94 11.88
N ASN A 34 -5.78 -4.87 13.16
CA ASN A 34 -5.24 -5.65 14.27
C ASN A 34 -3.70 -5.61 14.40
N VAL A 35 -3.13 -4.40 14.46
CA VAL A 35 -1.69 -4.17 14.64
C VAL A 35 -1.41 -3.25 15.83
N SER A 36 -0.16 -3.28 16.31
CA SER A 36 0.26 -2.37 17.38
C SER A 36 0.40 -0.93 16.89
N ARG A 37 0.19 0.03 17.80
CA ARG A 37 0.48 1.46 17.52
C ARG A 37 1.95 1.70 17.21
N THR A 38 2.84 0.89 17.78
CA THR A 38 4.29 0.94 17.51
C THR A 38 4.58 0.58 16.06
N TYR A 39 3.98 -0.50 15.55
CA TYR A 39 4.13 -0.89 14.16
C TYR A 39 3.66 0.22 13.19
N LEU A 40 2.48 0.80 13.42
CA LEU A 40 2.01 1.92 12.59
C LEU A 40 2.95 3.12 12.68
N PHE A 41 3.46 3.43 13.87
CA PHE A 41 4.43 4.50 14.03
C PHE A 41 5.68 4.24 13.20
N ASP A 42 6.24 3.03 13.25
CA ASP A 42 7.41 2.68 12.47
C ASP A 42 7.12 2.67 10.95
N LEU A 43 5.92 2.23 10.54
CA LEU A 43 5.48 2.25 9.15
C LEU A 43 5.35 3.69 8.63
N PHE A 44 4.73 4.58 9.39
CA PHE A 44 4.57 5.98 9.00
C PHE A 44 5.88 6.75 8.94
N ASN A 45 6.90 6.31 9.69
CA ASN A 45 8.24 6.89 9.69
C ASN A 45 9.21 6.15 8.75
N GLY A 46 8.73 5.23 7.91
CA GLY A 46 9.57 4.51 6.94
C GLY A 46 10.62 3.59 7.56
N ARG A 47 10.48 3.24 8.85
CA ARG A 47 11.42 2.35 9.56
C ARG A 47 11.17 0.87 9.24
N VAL A 48 9.99 0.55 8.73
CA VAL A 48 9.64 -0.76 8.19
C VAL A 48 9.17 -0.60 6.75
N LYS A 49 9.34 -1.67 5.96
CA LYS A 49 8.84 -1.72 4.59
C LYS A 49 7.32 -1.58 4.55
N PRO A 50 6.76 -1.07 3.44
CA PRO A 50 5.32 -1.09 3.24
C PRO A 50 4.69 -2.48 3.38
N PRO A 51 3.39 -2.56 3.67
CA PRO A 51 2.68 -3.80 3.99
C PRO A 51 2.87 -4.90 2.93
N ALA A 52 3.00 -6.14 3.39
CA ALA A 52 2.99 -7.32 2.53
C ALA A 52 1.58 -7.61 1.99
N PRO A 53 1.42 -8.42 0.93
CA PRO A 53 0.13 -8.66 0.27
C PRO A 53 -1.05 -8.96 1.19
N GLU A 54 -0.89 -9.85 2.17
CA GLU A 54 -1.98 -10.17 3.12
C GLU A 54 -2.43 -8.95 3.94
N MET A 55 -1.49 -8.10 4.34
CA MET A 55 -1.79 -6.88 5.09
C MET A 55 -2.36 -5.78 4.17
N GLN A 56 -1.99 -5.76 2.89
CA GLN A 56 -2.59 -4.87 1.90
C GLN A 56 -4.11 -5.10 1.80
N GLU A 57 -4.53 -6.37 1.70
CA GLU A 57 -5.96 -6.72 1.66
C GLU A 57 -6.71 -6.29 2.93
N LYS A 58 -6.08 -6.47 4.11
CA LYS A 58 -6.67 -6.00 5.38
C LYS A 58 -6.87 -4.49 5.39
N ILE A 59 -5.92 -3.72 4.86
CA ILE A 59 -6.01 -2.25 4.79
C ILE A 59 -7.10 -1.83 3.81
N ILE A 60 -7.13 -2.42 2.62
CA ILE A 60 -8.16 -2.17 1.60
C ILE A 60 -9.55 -2.41 2.17
N SER A 61 -9.74 -3.56 2.83
CA SER A 61 -11.02 -3.91 3.47
C SER A 61 -11.36 -3.01 4.65
N ALA A 62 -10.38 -2.61 5.47
CA ALA A 62 -10.60 -1.78 6.65
C ALA A 62 -11.01 -0.34 6.30
N LEU A 63 -10.48 0.21 5.20
CA LEU A 63 -10.80 1.55 4.74
C LEU A 63 -11.96 1.56 3.72
N GLY A 64 -12.32 0.40 3.16
CA GLY A 64 -13.37 0.31 2.15
C GLY A 64 -12.99 1.03 0.86
N LEU A 65 -11.74 0.86 0.42
CA LEU A 65 -11.21 1.57 -0.75
C LEU A 65 -12.02 1.25 -2.02
N SER A 66 -12.29 2.27 -2.83
CA SER A 66 -12.79 2.14 -4.20
C SER A 66 -11.76 1.49 -5.11
N ASP A 67 -12.17 1.06 -6.30
CA ASP A 67 -11.24 0.39 -7.23
C ASP A 67 -10.09 1.28 -7.67
N SER A 68 -10.32 2.58 -7.91
CA SER A 68 -9.26 3.54 -8.20
C SER A 68 -8.29 3.73 -7.03
N GLU A 69 -8.81 3.74 -5.79
CA GLU A 69 -7.97 3.86 -4.59
C GLU A 69 -7.15 2.58 -4.36
N LYS A 70 -7.70 1.40 -4.69
CA LYS A 70 -6.95 0.13 -4.64
C LYS A 70 -5.77 0.14 -5.61
N GLU A 71 -5.99 0.55 -6.85
CA GLU A 71 -4.92 0.66 -7.85
C GLU A 71 -3.81 1.61 -7.41
N GLU A 72 -4.17 2.79 -6.89
CA GLU A 72 -3.20 3.74 -6.34
C GLU A 72 -2.48 3.14 -5.12
N PHE A 73 -3.22 2.53 -4.20
CA PHE A 73 -2.67 1.91 -3.00
C PHE A 73 -1.65 0.82 -3.36
N TYR A 74 -2.00 -0.12 -4.23
CA TYR A 74 -1.06 -1.15 -4.70
C TYR A 74 0.17 -0.53 -5.35
N SER A 75 0.00 0.50 -6.18
CA SER A 75 1.11 1.23 -6.81
C SER A 75 2.05 1.88 -5.81
N LYS A 76 1.53 2.59 -4.80
CA LYS A 76 2.31 3.26 -3.77
C LYS A 76 3.02 2.26 -2.85
N THR A 77 2.34 1.19 -2.46
CA THR A 77 2.92 0.11 -1.64
C THR A 77 4.05 -0.59 -2.38
N ALA A 78 3.85 -0.93 -3.66
CA ALA A 78 4.85 -1.58 -4.49
C ALA A 78 6.08 -0.71 -4.72
N ALA A 79 5.88 0.58 -5.03
CA ALA A 79 6.98 1.54 -5.18
C ALA A 79 7.84 1.63 -3.90
N GLY A 80 7.20 1.70 -2.73
CA GLY A 80 7.93 1.73 -1.45
C GLY A 80 8.61 0.39 -1.08
N ARG A 81 8.30 -0.70 -1.78
CA ARG A 81 8.96 -2.01 -1.64
C ARG A 81 9.97 -2.30 -2.75
N ASN A 82 10.03 -1.46 -3.79
CA ASN A 82 10.73 -1.73 -5.05
C ASN A 82 10.29 -3.06 -5.69
N GLU A 83 8.98 -3.28 -5.69
CA GLU A 83 8.29 -4.46 -6.25
C GLU A 83 7.24 -3.99 -7.30
N ILE A 84 6.59 -4.92 -7.99
CA ILE A 84 5.41 -4.60 -8.82
C ILE A 84 4.13 -4.62 -7.98
N PRO A 85 3.07 -3.89 -8.38
CA PRO A 85 1.76 -3.92 -7.71
C PRO A 85 1.21 -5.35 -7.59
N LYS A 86 0.53 -5.64 -6.47
CA LYS A 86 0.04 -6.99 -6.16
C LYS A 86 -0.95 -7.48 -7.20
N ASP A 87 -1.92 -6.64 -7.56
CA ASP A 87 -2.90 -6.89 -8.62
C ASP A 87 -2.23 -7.21 -9.97
N ILE A 88 -1.19 -6.49 -10.34
CA ILE A 88 -0.41 -6.75 -11.56
C ILE A 88 0.36 -8.08 -11.46
N PHE A 89 0.96 -8.36 -10.30
CA PHE A 89 1.60 -9.66 -10.05
C PHE A 89 0.59 -10.81 -10.20
N ASP A 90 -0.57 -10.69 -9.57
CA ASP A 90 -1.64 -11.71 -9.62
C ASP A 90 -2.13 -11.90 -11.06
N TYR A 91 -2.25 -10.82 -11.83
CA TYR A 91 -2.60 -10.91 -13.25
C TYR A 91 -1.53 -11.69 -14.04
N PHE A 92 -0.25 -11.33 -13.95
CA PHE A 92 0.81 -12.03 -14.69
C PHE A 92 1.01 -13.46 -14.23
N TYR A 93 0.88 -13.74 -12.93
CA TYR A 93 1.01 -15.08 -12.39
C TYR A 93 -0.01 -16.05 -13.01
N ASN A 94 -1.22 -15.55 -13.29
CA ASN A 94 -2.29 -16.34 -13.88
C ASN A 94 -2.37 -16.26 -15.42
N ASN A 95 -1.55 -15.41 -16.06
CA ASN A 95 -1.59 -15.16 -17.51
C ASN A 95 -0.16 -15.19 -18.10
N ALA A 96 0.38 -16.39 -18.33
CA ALA A 96 1.75 -16.56 -18.84
C ALA A 96 1.98 -15.92 -20.22
N ASP A 97 0.95 -15.83 -21.06
CA ASP A 97 1.03 -15.20 -22.39
C ASP A 97 1.31 -13.70 -22.30
N GLU A 98 0.81 -13.03 -21.27
CA GLU A 98 1.08 -11.60 -21.03
C GLU A 98 2.56 -11.36 -20.73
N ILE A 99 3.19 -12.27 -19.99
CA ILE A 99 4.64 -12.24 -19.76
C ILE A 99 5.39 -12.44 -21.08
N ALA A 100 4.92 -13.31 -21.97
CA ALA A 100 5.53 -13.51 -23.28
C ALA A 100 5.45 -12.24 -24.15
N ILE A 101 4.28 -11.59 -24.21
CA ILE A 101 4.05 -10.34 -24.94
C ILE A 101 5.00 -9.23 -24.45
N ILE A 102 5.15 -9.08 -23.13
CA ILE A 102 6.07 -8.08 -22.56
C ILE A 102 7.52 -8.39 -22.96
N ARG A 103 7.94 -9.67 -22.91
CA ARG A 103 9.29 -10.08 -23.32
C ARG A 103 9.55 -9.83 -24.80
N GLU A 104 8.55 -9.98 -25.66
CA GLU A 104 8.66 -9.61 -27.08
C GLU A 104 8.85 -8.11 -27.24
N ARG A 105 8.04 -7.29 -26.55
CA ARG A 105 8.16 -5.82 -26.57
C ARG A 105 9.52 -5.33 -26.06
N MET A 106 10.14 -6.01 -25.10
CA MET A 106 11.47 -5.66 -24.60
C MET A 106 12.60 -5.93 -25.59
N ARG A 107 12.37 -6.77 -26.61
CA ARG A 107 13.37 -7.09 -27.65
C ARG A 107 13.24 -6.20 -28.89
N ALA A 108 12.11 -5.50 -29.03
CA ALA A 108 11.84 -4.55 -30.11
C ALA A 108 12.50 -3.19 -29.84
#